data_AF-A0A0Q7ESF6-F1
#
_entry.id   AF-A0A0Q7ESF6-F1
#
_cell.length_a   1.000
_cell.length_b   1.000
_cell.length_c   1.000
_cell.angle_alpha   90.00
_cell.angle_beta   90.00
_cell.angle_gamma   90.00
#
_symmetry.space_group_name_H-M   'P 1'
#
loop_
_entity.id
_entity.type
_entity.pdbx_description
1 polymer ?
#
loop_
_entity_poly.entity_id
_entity_poly.type
_entity_poly.pdbx_seq_one_letter_code
_entity_poly.pdbx_strand_id
1 'polypeptide(L)'
;MSSLKVAHLVPLLALLLGLGLAAPAAAQSLSPLEKTGVTPSDRKAFRLVVGNPYKQKMTFDVIPMQPDYQTPATGAKVNYPRITMGPGISRQIIFTFDIDPKVKERKIALCIQPASLDGPILPRVCGLYVGRMAGRGS
;
A
#
# COMPACT_ATOMS: atom_id res chain seq x y z
N MET A 1 32.86 7.11 -55.33
CA MET A 1 31.46 7.55 -55.09
C MET A 1 30.64 6.27 -54.94
N SER A 2 29.95 5.95 -53.86
CA SER A 2 29.48 6.75 -52.74
C SER A 2 29.47 5.94 -51.44
N SER A 3 30.09 6.53 -50.43
CA SER A 3 30.07 6.12 -49.03
C SER A 3 28.69 6.47 -48.45
N LEU A 4 27.79 5.49 -48.32
CA LEU A 4 26.45 5.75 -47.79
C LEU A 4 25.80 4.45 -47.27
N LYS A 5 26.38 3.81 -46.25
CA LYS A 5 25.73 2.64 -45.61
C LYS A 5 25.76 2.53 -44.08
N VAL A 6 26.38 3.46 -43.35
CA VAL A 6 26.65 3.23 -41.91
C VAL A 6 25.99 4.27 -40.96
N ALA A 7 25.54 5.41 -41.46
CA ALA A 7 25.20 6.56 -40.60
C ALA A 7 23.82 6.51 -39.89
N HIS A 8 22.90 5.61 -40.27
CA HIS A 8 21.52 5.63 -39.76
C HIS A 8 21.12 4.42 -38.90
N LEU A 9 21.97 3.39 -38.77
CA LEU A 9 21.68 2.21 -37.94
C LEU A 9 22.02 2.40 -36.46
N VAL A 10 22.93 3.33 -36.15
CA VAL A 10 23.42 3.60 -34.78
C VAL A 10 22.38 4.26 -33.85
N PRO A 11 21.63 5.30 -34.27
CA PRO A 11 20.70 5.96 -33.35
C PRO A 11 19.44 5.13 -33.06
N LEU A 12 19.05 4.23 -33.97
CA LEU A 12 17.87 3.37 -33.78
C LEU A 12 18.16 2.25 -32.76
N LEU A 13 19.38 1.71 -32.77
CA LEU A 13 19.82 0.70 -31.80
C LEU A 13 19.91 1.29 -30.37
N ALA A 14 20.37 2.54 -30.25
CA ALA A 14 20.46 3.24 -28.96
C ALA A 14 19.07 3.52 -28.35
N LEU A 15 18.04 3.74 -29.17
CA LEU A 15 16.68 3.97 -28.68
C LEU A 15 16.00 2.68 -28.18
N LEU A 16 16.28 1.53 -28.83
CA LEU A 16 15.75 0.22 -28.43
C LEU A 16 16.37 -0.31 -27.13
N LEU A 17 17.62 0.06 -26.82
CA LEU A 17 18.28 -0.29 -25.54
C LEU A 17 17.77 0.52 -24.34
N GLY A 18 17.13 1.67 -24.56
CA GLY A 18 16.62 2.54 -23.48
C GLY A 18 15.29 2.11 -22.86
N LEU A 19 14.46 1.34 -23.59
CA LEU A 19 13.11 0.96 -23.15
C LEU A 19 13.05 -0.29 -22.26
N GLY A 20 14.18 -0.98 -22.03
CA GLY A 20 14.22 -2.27 -21.33
C GLY A 20 14.41 -2.24 -19.80
N LEU A 21 14.63 -1.07 -19.19
CA LEU A 21 15.02 -0.96 -17.77
C LEU A 21 14.01 -0.23 -16.89
N ALA A 22 12.72 -0.28 -17.25
CA ALA A 22 11.66 0.03 -16.29
C ALA A 22 11.60 -1.10 -15.25
N ALA A 23 12.52 -1.10 -14.29
CA ALA A 23 12.42 -1.97 -13.13
C ALA A 23 11.08 -1.68 -12.45
N PRO A 24 10.21 -2.67 -12.22
CA PRO A 24 8.94 -2.43 -11.55
C PRO A 24 9.25 -1.84 -10.18
N ALA A 25 8.61 -0.70 -9.88
CA ALA A 25 8.69 -0.05 -8.58
C ALA A 25 7.97 -0.91 -7.53
N ALA A 26 8.56 -2.05 -7.17
CA ALA A 26 8.05 -3.00 -6.21
C ALA A 26 8.32 -2.54 -4.76
N ALA A 27 8.22 -1.24 -4.48
CA ALA A 27 8.55 -0.65 -3.18
C ALA A 27 7.34 -0.44 -2.27
N GLN A 28 6.12 -0.71 -2.74
CA GLN A 28 4.90 -0.51 -1.95
C GLN A 28 4.58 -1.77 -1.13
N SER A 29 4.76 -1.68 0.19
CA SER A 29 4.44 -2.77 1.12
C SER A 29 2.95 -2.85 1.48
N LEU A 30 2.12 -1.91 1.03
CA LEU A 30 0.67 -1.87 1.25
C LEU A 30 -0.05 -1.42 -0.02
N SER A 31 -1.12 -2.12 -0.40
CA SER A 31 -1.99 -1.70 -1.49
C SER A 31 -3.46 -2.14 -1.33
N PRO A 32 -4.43 -1.39 -1.87
CA PRO A 32 -4.28 0.00 -2.31
C PRO A 32 -4.02 0.93 -1.11
N LEU A 33 -3.36 2.07 -1.36
CA LEU A 33 -3.12 3.09 -0.33
C LEU A 33 -4.35 3.95 -0.06
N GLU A 34 -5.31 4.00 -0.98
CA GLU A 34 -6.58 4.69 -0.75
C GLU A 34 -7.74 3.80 -1.17
N LYS A 35 -8.80 3.79 -0.36
CA LYS A 35 -10.04 3.14 -0.74
C LYS A 35 -11.23 3.71 0.01
N THR A 36 -12.29 3.98 -0.72
CA THR A 36 -13.60 4.36 -0.16
C THR A 36 -14.60 3.24 -0.41
N GLY A 37 -15.53 3.02 0.51
CA GLY A 37 -16.62 2.09 0.29
C GLY A 37 -17.82 2.32 1.19
N VAL A 38 -19.00 2.07 0.63
CA VAL A 38 -20.27 2.16 1.35
C VAL A 38 -20.54 0.86 2.13
N THR A 39 -21.24 0.94 3.26
CA THR A 39 -21.70 -0.20 4.06
C THR A 39 -23.08 0.08 4.66
N PRO A 40 -23.99 -0.90 4.70
CA PRO A 40 -25.27 -0.76 5.41
C PRO A 40 -25.15 -1.00 6.93
N SER A 41 -24.04 -1.56 7.41
CA SER A 41 -23.78 -1.80 8.83
C SER A 41 -22.90 -0.71 9.45
N ASP A 42 -22.87 -0.68 10.77
CA ASP A 42 -21.97 0.14 11.60
C ASP A 42 -20.50 -0.30 11.51
N ARG A 43 -20.13 -1.14 10.54
CA ARG A 43 -18.76 -1.64 10.35
C ARG A 43 -18.40 -1.68 8.87
N LYS A 44 -17.15 -1.32 8.56
CA LYS A 44 -16.61 -1.44 7.20
C LYS A 44 -15.35 -2.29 7.21
N ALA A 45 -15.24 -3.16 6.22
CA ALA A 45 -14.04 -3.93 5.95
C ALA A 45 -13.48 -3.64 4.56
N PHE A 46 -12.16 -3.66 4.46
CA PHE A 46 -11.41 -3.63 3.21
C PHE A 46 -10.44 -4.80 3.15
N ARG A 47 -10.42 -5.48 2.00
CA ARG A 47 -9.34 -6.40 1.63
C ARG A 47 -8.18 -5.58 1.08
N LEU A 48 -7.02 -5.73 1.69
CA LEU A 48 -5.78 -5.06 1.32
C LEU A 48 -4.69 -6.11 1.09
N VAL A 49 -3.62 -5.72 0.42
CA VAL A 49 -2.45 -6.56 0.16
C VAL A 49 -1.26 -5.92 0.86
N VAL A 50 -0.55 -6.73 1.62
CA VAL A 50 0.70 -6.38 2.29
C VAL A 50 1.83 -7.14 1.61
N GLY A 51 2.85 -6.45 1.13
CA GLY A 51 3.98 -7.01 0.40
C GLY A 51 5.31 -6.84 1.13
N ASN A 52 6.22 -7.80 0.97
CA ASN A 52 7.62 -7.65 1.37
C ASN A 52 8.47 -7.20 0.16
N PRO A 53 8.78 -5.89 0.02
CA PRO A 53 9.60 -5.39 -1.08
C PRO A 53 11.09 -5.72 -0.89
N TYR A 54 11.51 -6.21 0.29
CA TYR A 54 12.90 -6.44 0.61
C TYR A 54 13.39 -7.78 0.07
N LYS A 55 14.70 -7.86 -0.19
CA LYS A 55 15.39 -9.09 -0.66
C LYS A 55 15.55 -10.17 0.42
N GLN A 56 15.12 -9.88 1.64
CA GLN A 56 15.23 -10.78 2.79
C GLN A 56 13.88 -10.98 3.47
N LYS A 57 13.79 -11.99 4.33
CA LYS A 57 12.62 -12.22 5.17
C LYS A 57 12.44 -11.04 6.14
N MET A 58 11.24 -10.48 6.19
CA MET A 58 10.93 -9.33 7.05
C MET A 58 9.68 -9.61 7.88
N THR A 59 9.63 -9.03 9.08
CA THR A 59 8.42 -8.96 9.90
C THR A 59 7.91 -7.53 9.87
N PHE A 60 6.60 -7.37 9.68
CA PHE A 60 5.92 -6.09 9.63
C PHE A 60 4.84 -6.01 10.69
N ASP A 61 4.72 -4.84 11.30
CA ASP A 61 3.57 -4.46 12.13
C ASP A 61 2.56 -3.70 11.27
N VAL A 62 1.29 -4.06 11.41
CA VAL A 62 0.16 -3.48 10.68
C VAL A 62 -0.76 -2.80 11.70
N ILE A 63 -0.76 -1.47 11.70
CA ILE A 63 -1.24 -0.66 12.80
C ILE A 63 -2.33 0.29 12.31
N PRO A 64 -3.59 0.13 12.77
CA PRO A 64 -4.63 1.12 12.53
C PRO A 64 -4.30 2.43 13.23
N MET A 65 -4.37 3.54 12.48
CA MET A 65 -4.07 4.89 12.96
C MET A 65 -5.24 5.82 12.64
N GLN A 66 -5.33 6.93 13.36
CA GLN A 66 -6.16 8.05 12.96
C GLN A 66 -5.63 8.66 11.64
N PRO A 67 -6.42 9.48 10.92
CA PRO A 67 -5.98 10.12 9.69
C PRO A 67 -4.75 11.04 9.81
N ASP A 68 -4.29 11.31 11.05
CA ASP A 68 -3.06 12.05 11.35
C ASP A 68 -1.78 11.21 11.20
N TYR A 69 -1.92 9.89 10.98
CA TYR A 69 -0.84 8.90 10.86
C TYR A 69 0.07 8.75 12.09
N GLN A 70 -0.34 9.29 13.23
CA GLN A 70 0.44 9.35 14.46
C GLN A 70 -0.29 8.68 15.62
N THR A 71 -1.60 8.88 15.72
CA THR A 71 -2.39 8.41 16.84
C THR A 71 -2.98 7.03 16.54
N PRO A 72 -2.82 6.01 17.41
CA PRO A 72 -3.50 4.73 17.23
C PRO A 72 -5.03 4.88 17.18
N ALA A 73 -5.68 4.21 16.24
CA ALA A 73 -7.13 4.25 16.13
C ALA A 73 -7.81 3.19 17.00
N THR A 74 -8.87 3.60 17.71
CA THR A 74 -9.77 2.70 18.44
C THR A 74 -10.86 2.14 17.52
N GLY A 75 -11.49 1.02 17.89
CA GLY A 75 -12.58 0.43 17.08
C GLY A 75 -12.15 0.01 15.68
N ALA A 76 -10.89 -0.38 15.52
CA ALA A 76 -10.31 -0.83 14.26
C ALA A 76 -9.42 -2.05 14.50
N LYS A 77 -9.49 -3.03 13.60
CA LYS A 77 -8.82 -4.32 13.72
C LYS A 77 -8.31 -4.79 12.37
N VAL A 78 -7.22 -5.54 12.40
CA VAL A 78 -6.69 -6.28 11.26
C VAL A 78 -6.50 -7.74 11.67
N ASN A 79 -6.81 -8.67 10.77
CA ASN A 79 -6.70 -10.11 11.05
C ASN A 79 -5.25 -10.61 11.21
N TYR A 80 -4.27 -9.86 10.73
CA TYR A 80 -2.85 -10.12 10.92
C TYR A 80 -2.11 -8.83 11.33
N PRO A 81 -2.12 -8.45 12.62
CA PRO A 81 -1.48 -7.22 13.10
C PRO A 81 0.06 -7.29 13.05
N ARG A 82 0.61 -8.51 12.96
CA ARG A 82 2.03 -8.76 12.78
C ARG A 82 2.22 -9.87 11.75
N ILE A 83 3.03 -9.63 10.72
CA ILE A 83 3.16 -10.54 9.58
C ILE A 83 4.62 -10.71 9.24
N THR A 84 5.08 -11.96 9.22
CA THR A 84 6.40 -12.32 8.69
C THR A 84 6.26 -12.88 7.28
N MET A 85 7.04 -12.36 6.34
CA MET A 85 6.97 -12.73 4.92
C MET A 85 8.37 -12.93 4.33
N GLY A 86 8.50 -13.89 3.41
CA GLY A 86 9.71 -14.07 2.61
C GLY A 86 9.90 -12.94 1.58
N PRO A 87 11.06 -12.88 0.91
CA PRO A 87 11.35 -11.87 -0.11
C PRO A 87 10.32 -11.88 -1.25
N GLY A 88 9.81 -10.72 -1.65
CA GLY A 88 8.85 -10.59 -2.77
C GLY A 88 7.46 -11.19 -2.52
N ILE A 89 7.23 -11.78 -1.35
CA ILE A 89 5.94 -12.40 -1.00
C ILE A 89 4.95 -11.31 -0.58
N SER A 90 3.69 -11.50 -0.98
CA SER A 90 2.57 -10.68 -0.56
C SER A 90 1.49 -11.52 0.14
N ARG A 91 0.75 -10.89 1.06
CA ARG A 91 -0.34 -11.50 1.81
C ARG A 91 -1.57 -10.60 1.81
N GLN A 92 -2.74 -11.20 1.63
CA GLN A 92 -4.00 -10.49 1.80
C GLN A 92 -4.35 -10.35 3.28
N ILE A 93 -4.77 -9.16 3.66
CA ILE A 93 -5.26 -8.83 5.00
C ILE A 93 -6.67 -8.26 4.91
N ILE A 94 -7.42 -8.40 6.01
CA ILE A 94 -8.73 -7.78 6.17
C ILE A 94 -8.59 -6.71 7.25
N PHE A 95 -8.76 -5.46 6.84
CA PHE A 95 -8.81 -4.31 7.72
C PHE A 95 -10.27 -3.93 7.96
N THR A 96 -10.69 -3.91 9.22
CA THR A 96 -12.07 -3.62 9.62
C THR A 96 -12.10 -2.50 10.64
N PHE A 97 -13.07 -1.60 10.55
CA PHE A 97 -13.30 -0.56 11.54
C PHE A 97 -14.79 -0.28 11.70
N ASP A 98 -15.14 0.20 12.89
CA ASP A 98 -16.49 0.56 13.26
C ASP A 98 -16.79 1.99 12.79
N ILE A 99 -18.01 2.30 12.41
CA ILE A 99 -18.47 3.64 12.02
C ILE A 99 -19.57 4.01 13.01
N ASP A 100 -19.44 5.16 13.68
CA ASP A 100 -20.50 5.65 14.56
C ASP A 100 -21.80 5.79 13.72
N PRO A 101 -22.91 5.11 14.09
CA PRO A 101 -24.16 5.19 13.34
C PRO A 101 -24.73 6.61 13.20
N LYS A 102 -24.26 7.56 14.04
CA LYS A 102 -24.66 8.98 14.00
C LYS A 102 -23.87 9.80 12.99
N VAL A 103 -22.80 9.26 12.39
CA VAL A 103 -22.00 9.98 11.37
C VAL A 103 -22.15 9.35 10.00
N LYS A 104 -22.04 10.18 8.95
CA LYS A 104 -22.15 9.74 7.54
C LYS A 104 -20.95 8.92 7.07
N GLU A 105 -19.77 9.23 7.60
CA GLU A 105 -18.53 8.57 7.22
C GLU A 105 -17.51 8.55 8.36
N ARG A 106 -16.62 7.57 8.30
CA ARG A 106 -15.41 7.52 9.11
C ARG A 106 -14.20 7.35 8.20
N LYS A 107 -13.20 8.19 8.42
CA LYS A 107 -11.87 8.08 7.82
C LYS A 107 -10.93 7.43 8.83
N ILE A 108 -10.09 6.52 8.37
CA ILE A 108 -9.10 5.86 9.21
C ILE A 108 -7.88 5.49 8.37
N ALA A 109 -6.70 5.58 8.97
CA ALA A 109 -5.47 5.17 8.33
C ALA A 109 -5.07 3.74 8.75
N LEU A 110 -4.34 3.06 7.87
CA LEU A 110 -3.63 1.83 8.21
C LEU A 110 -2.18 2.02 7.81
N CYS A 111 -1.27 1.87 8.77
CA CYS A 111 0.15 1.95 8.53
C CYS A 111 0.79 0.58 8.63
N ILE A 112 1.73 0.31 7.73
CA ILE A 112 2.63 -0.83 7.81
C ILE A 112 4.05 -0.33 8.01
N GLN A 113 4.77 -0.97 8.93
CA GLN A 113 6.18 -0.71 9.17
C GLN A 113 6.92 -2.03 9.45
N PRO A 114 8.20 -2.14 9.07
CA PRO A 114 9.04 -3.21 9.57
C PRO A 114 9.09 -3.19 11.10
N ALA A 115 8.96 -4.36 11.70
CA ALA A 115 8.96 -4.52 13.16
C ALA A 115 10.38 -4.44 13.78
N SER A 116 11.40 -4.64 12.94
CA SER A 116 12.82 -4.59 13.30
C SER A 116 13.60 -4.16 12.06
N LEU A 117 13.89 -2.87 11.95
CA LEU A 117 14.75 -2.34 10.90
C LEU A 117 15.59 -1.25 11.54
N ASP A 118 16.85 -1.57 11.77
CA ASP A 118 17.79 -0.67 12.42
C ASP A 118 18.31 0.33 11.38
N GLY A 119 18.21 1.62 11.70
CA GLY A 119 18.66 2.70 10.81
C GLY A 119 18.03 4.05 11.13
N PRO A 120 18.54 5.15 10.55
CA PRO A 120 18.04 6.49 10.81
C PRO A 120 16.65 6.77 10.22
N ILE A 121 16.18 5.91 9.30
CA ILE A 121 14.88 6.05 8.64
C ILE A 121 14.10 4.77 8.86
N LEU A 122 12.95 4.88 9.54
CA LEU A 122 11.97 3.81 9.65
C LEU A 122 10.97 3.94 8.50
N PRO A 123 11.01 3.06 7.49
CA PRO A 123 10.10 3.14 6.37
C PRO A 123 8.71 2.69 6.83
N ARG A 124 7.83 3.67 7.06
CA ARG A 124 6.41 3.45 7.31
C ARG A 124 5.62 3.84 6.08
N VAL A 125 4.76 2.94 5.62
CA VAL A 125 3.83 3.21 4.52
C VAL A 125 2.43 3.22 5.10
N CYS A 126 1.66 4.28 4.83
CA CYS A 126 0.30 4.41 5.32
C CYS A 126 -0.68 4.55 4.16
N GLY A 127 -1.86 3.97 4.33
CA GLY A 127 -3.01 4.18 3.46
C GLY A 127 -4.18 4.81 4.22
N LEU A 128 -5.06 5.51 3.51
CA LEU A 128 -6.27 6.13 4.03
C LEU A 128 -7.52 5.43 3.50
N TYR A 129 -8.41 5.05 4.41
CA TYR A 129 -9.59 4.26 4.11
C TYR A 129 -10.84 4.95 4.64
N VAL A 130 -11.88 5.02 3.80
CA VAL A 130 -13.12 5.75 4.11
C VAL A 130 -14.31 4.81 4.05
N GLY A 131 -14.97 4.62 5.18
CA GLY A 131 -16.23 3.91 5.28
C GLY A 131 -17.38 4.91 5.27
N ARG A 132 -18.37 4.70 4.39
CA ARG A 132 -19.57 5.53 4.31
C ARG A 132 -20.81 4.71 4.63
N MET A 133 -21.75 5.27 5.38
CA MET A 133 -23.01 4.62 5.70
C MET A 133 -23.98 4.67 4.51
N ALA A 134 -24.64 3.56 4.20
CA ALA A 134 -25.74 3.51 3.23
C ALA A 134 -27.01 4.07 3.89
N GLY A 135 -27.32 5.35 3.67
CA GLY A 135 -28.62 5.94 4.03
C GLY A 135 -28.86 6.29 5.50
N ARG A 136 -27.86 6.13 6.39
CA ARG A 136 -27.92 6.61 7.79
C ARG A 136 -26.84 7.65 8.03
N GLY A 137 -27.29 8.83 8.44
CA GLY A 137 -26.50 10.04 8.53
C GLY A 137 -27.49 11.19 8.47
N SER A 138 -28.29 11.29 9.54
CA SER A 138 -29.10 12.47 9.82
C SER A 138 -28.16 13.62 10.14
#